data_AF-A0A519YSX6-F1
#
_entry.id   AF-A0A519YSX6-F1
#
_cell.length_a   1.000
_cell.length_b   1.000
_cell.length_c   1.000
_cell.angle_alpha   90.00
_cell.angle_beta   90.00
_cell.angle_gamma   90.00
#
_symmetry.space_group_name_H-M   'P 1'
#
loop_
_entity.id
_entity.type
_entity.pdbx_description
1 polymer ?
#
loop_
_entity_poly.entity_id
_entity_poly.type
_entity_poly.pdbx_seq_one_letter_code
_entity_poly.pdbx_strand_id
1 'polypeptide(L)'
;MKAQIGVHSHNDYSRPDPFLAAYNAGAYSIEADLFRRGDTLYVAHSTTEIKAGRTLESLYFERIKKLENRSGHKMQLMLDIKEKWSDISPVLLKKLREVEKVLKKKGIMTTISGNRPPHNTYHSFSRMINFDGLPDTIYNAKDLRKVVMISANFNAYSAWKG
;
A
#
# COMPACT_ATOMS: atom_id res chain seq x y z
N MET A 1 18.32 16.81 9.83
CA MET A 1 17.84 15.97 8.71
C MET A 1 16.94 16.82 7.84
N LYS A 2 17.11 16.82 6.51
CA LYS A 2 16.10 17.40 5.61
C LYS A 2 14.86 16.51 5.65
N ALA A 3 13.68 17.10 5.81
CA ALA A 3 12.42 16.37 5.70
C ALA A 3 12.27 15.83 4.27
N GLN A 4 11.88 14.56 4.14
CA GLN A 4 11.58 13.98 2.82
C GLN A 4 10.27 14.60 2.32
N ILE A 5 10.26 15.13 1.10
CA ILE A 5 9.04 15.62 0.46
C ILE A 5 8.12 14.41 0.20
N GLY A 6 6.90 14.47 0.74
CA GLY A 6 5.92 13.39 0.63
C GLY A 6 5.16 13.42 -0.69
N VAL A 7 5.75 12.93 -1.78
CA VAL A 7 5.04 12.74 -3.05
C VAL A 7 4.34 11.39 -3.06
N HIS A 8 3.07 11.37 -3.44
CA HIS A 8 2.25 10.16 -3.55
C HIS A 8 1.87 9.88 -5.01
N SER A 9 2.26 8.71 -5.53
CA SER A 9 1.86 8.20 -6.84
C SER A 9 0.52 7.48 -6.72
N HIS A 10 -0.55 8.25 -6.84
CA HIS A 10 -1.93 7.75 -6.84
C HIS A 10 -2.21 6.93 -8.10
N ASN A 11 -2.88 5.78 -7.94
CA ASN A 11 -3.17 4.84 -9.03
C ASN A 11 -1.95 4.53 -9.92
N ASP A 12 -0.81 4.25 -9.30
CA ASP A 12 0.47 4.08 -9.98
C ASP A 12 0.45 2.97 -11.06
N TYR A 13 -0.39 1.96 -10.86
CA TYR A 13 -0.66 0.89 -11.83
C TYR A 13 -1.29 1.39 -13.14
N SER A 14 -1.76 2.63 -13.25
CA SER A 14 -2.22 3.21 -14.52
C SER A 14 -1.07 3.75 -15.37
N ARG A 15 0.14 3.89 -14.81
CA ARG A 15 1.29 4.47 -15.49
C ARG A 15 1.96 3.46 -16.44
N PRO A 16 2.70 3.93 -17.47
CA PRO A 16 3.40 3.06 -18.41
C PRO A 16 4.42 2.12 -17.76
N ASP A 17 5.12 2.62 -16.73
CA ASP A 17 6.13 1.85 -15.99
C ASP A 17 5.82 1.86 -14.47
N PRO A 18 4.83 1.05 -14.03
CA PRO A 18 4.44 0.99 -12.63
C PRO A 18 5.63 0.65 -11.74
N PHE A 19 5.58 1.21 -10.53
CA PHE A 19 6.59 1.21 -9.50
C PHE A 19 7.88 1.96 -9.87
N LEU A 20 8.52 1.65 -10.99
CA LEU A 20 9.85 2.16 -11.33
C LEU A 20 9.85 3.67 -11.62
N ALA A 21 8.86 4.20 -12.34
CA ALA A 21 8.79 5.62 -12.65
C ALA A 21 8.69 6.47 -11.37
N ALA A 22 7.74 6.12 -10.49
CA ALA A 22 7.53 6.83 -9.23
C ALA A 22 8.70 6.62 -8.25
N TYR A 23 9.25 5.41 -8.17
CA TYR A 23 10.45 5.12 -7.37
C TYR A 23 11.65 5.95 -7.82
N ASN A 24 11.89 6.03 -9.13
CA ASN A 24 13.01 6.80 -9.68
C ASN A 24 12.84 8.30 -9.48
N ALA A 25 11.60 8.80 -9.52
CA ALA A 25 11.25 10.17 -9.19
C ALA A 25 11.34 10.49 -7.68
N GLY A 26 11.61 9.50 -6.83
CA GLY A 26 11.75 9.68 -5.39
C GLY A 26 10.42 9.79 -4.65
N ALA A 27 9.34 9.23 -5.20
CA ALA A 27 8.03 9.21 -4.53
C ALA A 27 8.13 8.59 -3.14
N TYR A 28 7.50 9.23 -2.15
CA TYR A 28 7.40 8.70 -0.81
C TYR A 28 6.38 7.56 -0.73
N SER A 29 5.34 7.61 -1.55
CA SER A 29 4.24 6.66 -1.52
C SER A 29 3.84 6.25 -2.92
N ILE A 30 3.54 4.97 -3.09
CA ILE A 30 2.97 4.40 -4.31
C ILE A 30 1.73 3.61 -3.95
N GLU A 31 0.62 3.82 -4.67
CA GLU A 31 -0.64 3.14 -4.43
C GLU A 31 -0.92 2.01 -5.42
N ALA A 32 -1.47 0.90 -4.92
CA ALA A 32 -1.97 -0.22 -5.69
C ALA A 32 -3.37 -0.63 -5.19
N ASP A 33 -4.36 -0.53 -6.06
CA ASP A 33 -5.75 -0.93 -5.81
C ASP A 33 -5.91 -2.44 -6.03
N LEU A 34 -6.26 -3.19 -4.98
CA LEU A 34 -6.22 -4.65 -5.01
C LEU A 34 -7.59 -5.31 -5.14
N PHE A 35 -7.65 -6.29 -6.04
CA PHE A 35 -8.76 -7.22 -6.24
C PHE A 35 -8.26 -8.66 -6.23
N ARG A 36 -8.96 -9.59 -5.59
CA ARG A 36 -8.60 -11.01 -5.56
C ARG A 36 -9.37 -11.81 -6.59
N ARG A 37 -8.67 -12.68 -7.34
CA ARG A 37 -9.30 -13.77 -8.12
C ARG A 37 -8.54 -15.07 -7.84
N GLY A 38 -9.18 -16.00 -7.11
CA GLY A 38 -8.51 -17.19 -6.60
C GLY A 38 -7.31 -16.82 -5.72
N ASP A 39 -6.13 -17.35 -6.04
CA ASP A 39 -4.87 -17.07 -5.33
C ASP A 39 -4.06 -15.90 -5.93
N THR A 40 -4.67 -15.15 -6.86
CA THR A 40 -4.02 -14.02 -7.55
C THR A 40 -4.58 -12.69 -7.05
N LEU A 41 -3.68 -11.73 -6.81
CA LEU A 41 -4.03 -10.35 -6.48
C LEU A 41 -3.80 -9.46 -7.69
N TYR A 42 -4.88 -9.03 -8.32
CA TYR A 42 -4.88 -8.12 -9.46
C TYR A 42 -4.82 -6.67 -8.98
N VAL A 43 -4.24 -5.82 -9.83
CA VAL A 43 -4.19 -4.38 -9.61
C VAL A 43 -4.93 -3.65 -10.73
N ALA A 44 -5.98 -2.92 -10.38
CA ALA A 44 -6.86 -2.21 -11.30
C ALA A 44 -7.67 -1.16 -10.55
N HIS A 45 -8.29 -0.19 -11.25
CA HIS A 45 -9.17 0.78 -10.61
C HIS A 45 -10.56 0.19 -10.29
N SER A 46 -11.04 -0.71 -11.16
CA SER A 46 -12.32 -1.40 -11.02
C SER A 46 -12.22 -2.86 -11.45
N THR A 47 -13.22 -3.67 -11.10
CA THR A 47 -13.27 -5.09 -11.48
C THR A 47 -13.33 -5.31 -12.99
N THR A 48 -13.90 -4.37 -13.75
CA THR A 48 -13.98 -4.40 -15.21
C THR A 48 -12.65 -4.08 -15.90
N GLU A 49 -11.71 -3.48 -15.19
CA GLU A 49 -10.38 -3.12 -15.71
C GLU A 49 -9.31 -4.16 -15.36
N ILE A 50 -9.68 -5.26 -14.72
CA ILE A 50 -8.76 -6.38 -14.44
C ILE A 50 -8.25 -6.95 -15.76
N LYS A 51 -6.92 -6.94 -15.93
CA LYS A 51 -6.24 -7.51 -17.10
C LYS A 51 -5.31 -8.63 -16.66
N ALA A 52 -5.29 -9.71 -17.45
CA ALA A 52 -4.35 -10.81 -17.25
C ALA A 52 -2.91 -10.30 -17.15
N GLY A 53 -2.14 -10.85 -16.21
CA GLY A 53 -0.75 -10.48 -15.99
C GLY A 53 -0.51 -9.14 -15.26
N ARG A 54 -1.54 -8.35 -14.96
CA ARG A 54 -1.44 -7.13 -14.13
C ARG A 54 -1.72 -7.45 -12.66
N THR A 55 -0.74 -8.05 -12.00
CA THR A 55 -0.87 -8.51 -10.61
C THR A 55 0.06 -7.72 -9.68
N LEU A 56 -0.18 -7.81 -8.37
CA LEU A 56 0.68 -7.19 -7.36
C LEU A 56 2.13 -7.68 -7.49
N GLU A 57 2.32 -8.94 -7.83
CA GLU A 57 3.62 -9.55 -8.04
C GLU A 57 4.31 -8.98 -9.28
N SER A 58 3.65 -9.01 -10.43
CA SER A 58 4.26 -8.59 -11.69
C SER A 58 4.52 -7.08 -11.74
N LEU A 59 3.61 -6.28 -11.19
CA LEU A 59 3.70 -4.82 -11.22
C LEU A 59 4.54 -4.23 -10.09
N TYR A 60 4.73 -4.94 -8.97
CA TYR A 60 5.45 -4.39 -7.82
C TYR A 60 6.52 -5.33 -7.29
N PHE A 61 6.15 -6.51 -6.79
CA PHE A 61 7.13 -7.34 -6.05
C PHE A 61 8.30 -7.81 -6.90
N GLU A 62 8.08 -8.23 -8.14
CA GLU A 62 9.17 -8.64 -9.04
C GLU A 62 10.07 -7.48 -9.43
N ARG A 63 9.52 -6.26 -9.52
CA ARG A 63 10.31 -5.05 -9.78
C ARG A 63 11.14 -4.66 -8.56
N ILE A 64 10.56 -4.73 -7.37
CA ILE A 64 11.23 -4.49 -6.08
C ILE A 64 12.40 -5.46 -5.88
N LYS A 65 12.22 -6.74 -6.21
CA LYS A 65 13.29 -7.76 -6.13
C LYS A 65 14.51 -7.40 -6.98
N LYS A 66 14.29 -6.76 -8.14
CA LYS A 66 15.32 -6.37 -9.11
C LYS A 66 15.96 -5.01 -8.84
N LEU A 67 15.41 -4.21 -7.91
CA LEU A 67 16.00 -2.92 -7.58
C LEU A 67 17.42 -3.07 -7.07
N GLU A 68 18.26 -2.08 -7.32
CA GLU A 68 19.48 -1.88 -6.55
C GLU A 68 19.17 -1.19 -5.22
N ASN A 69 20.02 -1.35 -4.21
CA ASN A 69 19.80 -0.68 -2.93
C ASN A 69 20.16 0.81 -3.07
N ARG A 70 19.16 1.70 -3.14
CA ARG A 70 19.39 3.14 -2.91
C ARG A 70 19.46 3.40 -1.41
N SER A 71 20.65 3.72 -0.92
CA SER A 71 20.85 4.06 0.49
C SER A 71 19.95 5.24 0.90
N GLY A 72 19.27 5.12 2.04
CA GLY A 72 18.50 6.21 2.65
C GLY A 72 17.12 6.50 2.04
N HIS A 73 16.76 5.94 0.88
CA HIS A 73 15.43 6.14 0.32
C HIS A 73 14.42 5.19 0.99
N LYS A 74 13.56 5.77 1.85
CA LYS A 74 12.43 5.07 2.46
C LYS A 74 11.16 5.47 1.74
N MET A 75 10.28 4.49 1.50
CA MET A 75 8.99 4.72 0.88
C MET A 75 7.94 3.75 1.42
N GLN A 76 6.67 4.07 1.16
CA GLN A 76 5.54 3.19 1.40
C GLN A 76 4.93 2.66 0.10
N LEU A 77 4.67 1.35 0.07
CA LEU A 77 3.76 0.74 -0.88
C LEU A 77 2.39 0.63 -0.19
N MET A 78 1.47 1.50 -0.59
CA MET A 78 0.10 1.56 -0.10
C MET A 78 -0.74 0.58 -0.92
N LEU A 79 -1.31 -0.41 -0.24
CA LEU A 79 -2.19 -1.42 -0.80
C LEU A 79 -3.62 -1.06 -0.43
N ASP A 80 -4.35 -0.47 -1.38
CA ASP A 80 -5.73 -0.08 -1.16
C ASP A 80 -6.67 -1.26 -1.47
N ILE A 81 -7.33 -1.75 -0.43
CA ILE A 81 -8.13 -2.97 -0.50
C ILE A 81 -9.55 -2.64 -0.95
N LYS A 82 -9.89 -3.00 -2.20
CA LYS A 82 -11.20 -2.69 -2.81
C LYS A 82 -12.28 -3.76 -2.57
N GLU A 83 -11.94 -4.84 -1.90
CA GLU A 83 -12.84 -5.96 -1.56
C GLU A 83 -12.85 -6.23 -0.05
N LYS A 84 -13.70 -7.14 0.44
CA LYS A 84 -13.74 -7.47 1.87
C LYS A 84 -12.37 -7.96 2.36
N TRP A 85 -11.90 -7.40 3.47
CA TRP A 85 -10.62 -7.79 4.08
C TRP A 85 -10.49 -9.30 4.32
N SER A 86 -11.57 -9.95 4.79
CA SER A 86 -11.61 -11.39 5.03
C SER A 86 -11.28 -12.22 3.79
N ASP A 87 -11.65 -11.73 2.61
CA ASP A 87 -11.58 -12.49 1.37
C ASP A 87 -10.18 -12.40 0.76
N ILE A 88 -9.51 -11.25 0.93
CA ILE A 88 -8.19 -10.97 0.35
C ILE A 88 -7.02 -11.23 1.30
N SER A 89 -7.21 -11.03 2.60
CA SER A 89 -6.13 -11.05 3.58
C SER A 89 -5.35 -12.37 3.66
N PRO A 90 -5.94 -13.58 3.53
CA PRO A 90 -5.15 -14.81 3.59
C PRO A 90 -4.11 -14.88 2.46
N VAL A 91 -4.52 -14.49 1.24
CA VAL A 91 -3.67 -14.47 0.06
C VAL A 91 -2.64 -13.33 0.14
N LEU A 92 -3.07 -12.14 0.56
CA LEU A 92 -2.19 -10.98 0.69
C LEU A 92 -1.10 -11.19 1.75
N LEU A 93 -1.46 -11.67 2.94
CA LEU A 93 -0.51 -11.88 4.02
C LEU A 93 0.51 -12.97 3.70
N LYS A 94 0.10 -14.01 2.96
CA LYS A 94 1.02 -15.03 2.44
C LYS A 94 2.06 -14.40 1.51
N LYS A 95 1.61 -13.65 0.50
CA LYS A 95 2.52 -13.00 -0.48
C LYS A 95 3.42 -11.96 0.18
N LEU A 96 2.92 -11.16 1.12
CA LEU A 96 3.73 -10.20 1.87
C LEU A 96 4.82 -10.89 2.70
N ARG A 97 4.53 -12.04 3.30
CA ARG A 97 5.53 -12.83 4.04
C ARG A 97 6.66 -13.31 3.14
N GLU A 98 6.35 -13.73 1.90
CA GLU A 98 7.34 -14.19 0.92
C GLU A 98 8.33 -13.07 0.53
N VAL A 99 7.89 -11.82 0.52
CA VAL A 99 8.71 -10.66 0.10
C VAL A 99 9.21 -9.79 1.26
N GLU A 100 8.87 -10.11 2.50
CA GLU A 100 9.15 -9.28 3.68
C GLU A 100 10.63 -8.90 3.82
N LYS A 101 11.53 -9.87 3.65
CA LYS A 101 12.99 -9.66 3.71
C LYS A 101 13.46 -8.69 2.63
N VAL A 102 12.91 -8.81 1.41
CA VAL A 102 13.25 -7.95 0.28
C VAL A 102 12.77 -6.53 0.55
N LEU A 103 11.49 -6.36 0.91
CA LEU A 103 10.92 -5.05 1.25
C LEU A 103 11.73 -4.33 2.34
N LYS A 104 12.07 -5.05 3.42
CA LYS A 104 12.90 -4.53 4.51
C LYS A 104 14.28 -4.08 4.02
N LYS A 105 14.95 -4.90 3.20
CA LYS A 105 16.27 -4.56 2.63
C LYS A 105 16.21 -3.32 1.73
N LYS A 106 15.08 -3.12 1.04
CA LYS A 106 14.83 -1.97 0.15
C LYS A 106 14.30 -0.73 0.85
N GLY A 107 14.08 -0.76 2.17
CA GLY A 107 13.50 0.36 2.89
C GLY A 107 12.04 0.64 2.52
N ILE A 108 11.32 -0.37 2.01
CA ILE A 108 9.92 -0.27 1.61
C ILE A 108 9.04 -0.81 2.73
N MET A 109 8.14 0.02 3.20
CA MET A 109 7.08 -0.33 4.16
C MET A 109 5.78 -0.62 3.41
N THR A 110 4.96 -1.53 3.93
CA THR A 110 3.61 -1.75 3.39
C THR A 110 2.58 -1.05 4.25
N THR A 111 1.67 -0.32 3.61
CA THR A 111 0.53 0.35 4.28
C THR A 111 -0.76 -0.21 3.72
N ILE A 112 -1.64 -0.77 4.56
CA ILE A 112 -2.96 -1.25 4.16
C ILE A 112 -3.97 -0.10 4.28
N SER A 113 -4.70 0.16 3.21
CA SER A 113 -5.81 1.12 3.16
C SER A 113 -7.10 0.46 2.63
N GLY A 114 -8.16 1.24 2.44
CA GLY A 114 -9.48 0.75 2.01
C GLY A 114 -10.11 -0.16 3.05
N ASN A 115 -10.62 -1.29 2.59
CA ASN A 115 -11.21 -2.34 3.44
C ASN A 115 -10.12 -3.05 4.25
N ARG A 116 -9.81 -2.45 5.40
CA ARG A 116 -8.78 -2.85 6.36
C ARG A 116 -9.37 -3.72 7.49
N PRO A 117 -8.56 -4.47 8.26
CA PRO A 117 -9.06 -5.21 9.41
C PRO A 117 -9.56 -4.26 10.51
N PRO A 118 -10.30 -4.78 11.52
CA PRO A 118 -10.64 -4.00 12.70
C PRO A 118 -9.40 -3.37 13.35
N HIS A 119 -9.45 -2.07 13.64
CA HIS A 119 -8.27 -1.31 14.09
C HIS A 119 -7.65 -1.82 15.40
N ASN A 120 -8.43 -2.44 16.27
CA ASN A 120 -7.97 -3.08 17.51
C ASN A 120 -7.10 -4.34 17.27
N THR A 121 -6.90 -4.76 16.01
CA THR A 121 -6.04 -5.89 15.64
C THR A 121 -4.68 -5.47 15.08
N TYR A 122 -4.46 -4.18 14.80
CA TYR A 122 -3.29 -3.71 14.05
C TYR A 122 -1.96 -4.12 14.69
N HIS A 123 -1.87 -4.10 16.02
CA HIS A 123 -0.68 -4.53 16.77
C HIS A 123 -0.25 -5.99 16.50
N SER A 124 -1.16 -6.85 16.04
CA SER A 124 -0.86 -8.27 15.76
C SER A 124 -0.10 -8.51 14.45
N PHE A 125 -0.05 -7.52 13.56
CA PHE A 125 0.61 -7.64 12.27
C PHE A 125 2.12 -7.43 12.37
N SER A 126 2.89 -8.07 11.48
CA SER A 126 4.36 -7.92 11.45
C SER A 126 4.78 -6.46 11.33
N ARG A 127 5.98 -6.10 11.81
CA ARG A 127 6.48 -4.71 11.84
C ARG A 127 6.47 -4.02 10.47
N MET A 128 6.50 -4.79 9.39
CA MET A 128 6.51 -4.26 8.02
C MET A 128 5.13 -3.85 7.51
N ILE A 129 4.05 -4.33 8.14
CA ILE A 129 2.67 -4.00 7.81
C ILE A 129 2.17 -2.89 8.74
N ASN A 130 1.77 -1.80 8.13
CA ASN A 130 1.21 -0.61 8.75
C ASN A 130 -0.15 -0.30 8.09
N PHE A 131 -0.86 0.67 8.63
CA PHE A 131 -2.24 0.95 8.24
C PHE A 131 -2.44 2.44 7.98
N ASP A 132 -3.28 2.71 7.01
CA ASP A 132 -3.98 3.97 6.90
C ASP A 132 -5.10 4.01 7.96
N GLY A 133 -5.17 5.10 8.70
CA GLY A 133 -6.15 5.33 9.76
C GLY A 133 -7.42 6.02 9.24
N LEU A 134 -8.34 6.27 10.17
CA LEU A 134 -9.58 7.00 9.94
C LEU A 134 -9.62 8.18 10.92
N PRO A 135 -10.03 9.39 10.50
CA PRO A 135 -9.97 10.59 11.34
C PRO A 135 -10.74 10.47 12.66
N ASP A 136 -11.91 9.83 12.64
CA ASP A 136 -12.83 9.77 13.80
C ASP A 136 -12.65 8.49 14.64
N THR A 137 -11.53 7.79 14.49
CA THR A 137 -11.26 6.55 15.24
C THR A 137 -10.33 6.78 16.42
N ILE A 138 -10.75 6.32 17.60
CA ILE A 138 -9.90 6.29 18.80
C ILE A 138 -9.11 4.99 18.80
N TYR A 139 -7.78 5.11 18.66
CA TYR A 139 -6.87 3.98 18.66
C TYR A 139 -6.27 3.75 20.05
N ASN A 140 -6.18 2.49 20.47
CA ASN A 140 -5.29 2.14 21.58
C ASN A 140 -3.84 2.43 21.18
N ALA A 141 -3.00 2.82 22.14
CA ALA A 141 -1.60 3.19 21.87
C ALA A 141 -0.81 2.10 21.11
N LYS A 142 -1.12 0.82 21.33
CA LYS A 142 -0.48 -0.30 20.61
C LYS A 142 -0.86 -0.39 19.14
N ASP A 143 -2.09 -0.04 18.81
CA ASP A 143 -2.63 -0.05 17.45
C ASP A 143 -2.27 1.25 16.72
N LEU A 144 -2.28 2.39 17.42
CA LEU A 144 -1.87 3.69 16.87
C LEU A 144 -0.43 3.66 16.34
N ARG A 145 0.48 2.92 16.98
CA ARG A 145 1.87 2.73 16.50
C ARG A 145 1.98 2.11 15.10
N LYS A 146 0.89 1.55 14.59
CA LYS A 146 0.81 0.96 13.25
C LYS A 146 0.14 1.89 12.24
N VAL A 147 -0.44 2.99 12.69
CA VAL A 147 -1.08 4.00 11.82
C VAL A 147 0.00 4.97 11.35
N VAL A 148 0.26 5.00 10.04
CA VAL A 148 1.34 5.81 9.44
C VAL A 148 0.83 6.98 8.62
N MET A 149 -0.46 6.98 8.31
CA MET A 149 -1.18 8.05 7.64
C MET A 149 -2.66 7.96 8.02
N ILE A 150 -3.40 9.05 7.81
CA ILE A 150 -4.85 9.08 7.91
C ILE A 150 -5.36 9.71 6.62
N SER A 151 -6.17 8.96 5.88
CA SER A 151 -6.87 9.45 4.70
C SER A 151 -8.37 9.53 4.97
N ALA A 152 -9.05 10.44 4.25
CA ALA A 152 -10.49 10.58 4.31
C ALA A 152 -11.03 11.20 3.02
N ASN A 153 -12.32 11.01 2.78
CA ASN A 153 -13.01 11.72 1.72
C ASN A 153 -13.08 13.21 2.06
N PHE A 154 -12.43 14.04 1.27
CA PHE A 154 -12.38 15.50 1.48
C PHE A 154 -13.77 16.14 1.59
N ASN A 155 -14.75 15.63 0.82
CA ASN A 155 -16.13 16.15 0.83
C ASN A 155 -16.85 15.97 2.16
N ALA A 156 -16.37 15.09 3.05
CA ALA A 156 -16.91 14.94 4.40
C ALA A 156 -16.52 16.11 5.33
N TYR A 157 -15.48 16.86 4.97
CA TYR A 157 -14.89 17.92 5.81
C TYR A 157 -14.92 19.30 5.18
N SER A 158 -15.17 19.38 3.87
CA SER A 158 -15.17 20.64 3.13
C SER A 158 -16.17 20.62 1.98
N ALA A 159 -16.80 21.77 1.75
CA ALA A 159 -17.67 22.02 0.60
C ALA A 159 -16.92 22.68 -0.59
N TRP A 160 -15.60 22.87 -0.48
CA TRP A 160 -14.78 23.42 -1.56
C TRP A 160 -14.79 22.49 -2.79
N LYS A 161 -14.98 23.08 -3.97
CA LYS A 161 -15.16 22.36 -5.25
C LYS A 161 -13.96 22.46 -6.20
N GLY A 162 -12.86 23.09 -5.78
CA GLY A 162 -11.83 23.61 -6.69
C GLY A 162 -11.96 25.10 -6.86
#